data_AF-A0A2E1A3U1-F1
#
_entry.id   AF-A0A2E1A3U1-F1
#
_cell.length_a   1.000
_cell.length_b   1.000
_cell.length_c   1.000
_cell.angle_alpha   90.00
_cell.angle_beta   90.00
_cell.angle_gamma   90.00
#
_symmetry.space_group_name_H-M   'P 1'
#
loop_
_entity.id
_entity.type
_entity.pdbx_description
1 polymer ?
#
loop_
_entity_poly.entity_id
_entity_poly.type
_entity_poly.pdbx_seq_one_letter_code
_entity_poly.pdbx_strand_id
1 'polypeptide(L)'
;MAVDSSDNIYFTGNTHGGLNGNTNSGLTDLFLVKYNSSGTKQWTQQLGTSHGETAYGVAVDNSGNVYASGSTSGGLNGNPARGGDLFVVKYNSSGVKQ
;
A
#
# COMPACT_ATOMS: atom_id res chain seq x y z
N MET A 1 3.74 -4.35 9.37
CA MET A 1 4.69 -5.23 8.64
C MET A 1 4.12 -6.64 8.63
N ALA A 2 4.34 -7.39 7.56
CA ALA A 2 3.98 -8.81 7.44
C ALA A 2 5.14 -9.58 6.78
N VAL A 3 5.18 -10.89 7.00
CA VAL A 3 6.16 -11.80 6.40
C VAL A 3 5.40 -13.02 5.85
N ASP A 4 5.72 -13.45 4.63
CA ASP A 4 5.13 -14.66 4.05
C ASP A 4 5.95 -15.92 4.37
N SER A 5 5.48 -17.10 3.94
CA SER A 5 6.16 -18.39 4.17
C SER A 5 7.49 -18.54 3.43
N SER A 6 7.85 -17.59 2.56
CA SER A 6 9.13 -17.54 1.83
C SER A 6 10.05 -16.45 2.37
N ASP A 7 9.77 -15.92 3.57
CA ASP A 7 10.49 -14.83 4.22
C ASP A 7 10.51 -13.53 3.39
N ASN A 8 9.55 -13.33 2.49
CA ASN A 8 9.38 -12.01 1.89
C ASN A 8 8.74 -11.07 2.91
N ILE A 9 9.29 -9.87 3.01
CA ILE A 9 8.87 -8.85 3.96
C ILE A 9 8.00 -7.83 3.25
N TYR A 10 6.84 -7.54 3.84
CA TYR A 10 5.91 -6.52 3.37
C TYR A 10 5.78 -5.42 4.41
N PHE A 11 5.95 -4.18 3.99
CA PHE A 11 5.86 -3.01 4.86
C PHE A 11 4.96 -1.94 4.24
N THR A 12 4.18 -1.27 5.10
CA THR A 12 3.35 -0.14 4.69
C THR A 12 3.57 1.05 5.61
N GLY A 13 3.42 2.25 5.07
CA GLY A 13 3.59 3.51 5.77
C GLY A 13 3.08 4.67 4.92
N ASN A 14 3.37 5.89 5.35
CA ASN A 14 2.98 7.11 4.64
C ASN A 14 4.21 7.80 4.05
N THR A 15 4.04 8.45 2.89
CA THR A 15 5.05 9.32 2.28
C THR A 15 4.42 10.66 1.89
N HIS A 16 5.19 11.75 1.97
CA HIS A 16 4.78 13.10 1.55
C HIS A 16 5.23 13.45 0.13
N GLY A 17 5.75 12.46 -0.61
CA GLY A 17 6.32 12.64 -1.94
C GLY A 17 6.40 11.32 -2.71
N GLY A 18 6.84 11.39 -3.96
CA GLY A 18 7.01 10.20 -4.80
C GLY A 18 8.10 9.28 -4.25
N LEU A 19 7.78 7.99 -4.10
CA LEU A 19 8.69 6.99 -3.56
C LEU A 19 9.07 5.94 -4.62
N ASN A 20 10.37 5.70 -4.78
CA ASN A 20 10.92 4.66 -5.66
C ASN A 20 10.40 4.72 -7.12
N GLY A 21 10.21 5.94 -7.65
CA GLY A 21 9.71 6.16 -9.02
C GLY A 21 8.19 6.21 -9.15
N ASN A 22 7.43 6.05 -8.05
CA ASN A 22 6.01 6.34 -8.02
C ASN A 22 5.75 7.84 -7.88
N THR A 23 4.58 8.28 -8.33
CA THR A 23 4.11 9.67 -8.22
C THR A 23 3.30 9.86 -6.95
N ASN A 24 3.50 10.99 -6.28
CA ASN A 24 2.65 11.41 -5.18
C ASN A 24 1.35 12.03 -5.71
N SER A 25 0.24 11.62 -5.12
CA SER A 25 -1.10 11.98 -5.59
C SER A 25 -1.69 13.17 -4.85
N GLY A 26 -1.18 13.49 -3.66
CA GLY A 26 -1.72 14.54 -2.79
C GLY A 26 -0.83 14.87 -1.60
N LEU A 27 -1.43 15.03 -0.41
CA LEU A 27 -0.69 15.48 0.78
C LEU A 27 0.19 14.38 1.37
N THR A 28 -0.39 13.20 1.54
CA THR A 28 0.29 11.99 2.02
C THR A 28 -0.27 10.79 1.31
N ASP A 29 0.58 9.92 0.81
CA ASP A 29 0.15 8.68 0.17
C ASP A 29 0.53 7.48 1.04
N LEU A 30 -0.30 6.45 1.02
CA LEU A 30 0.09 5.13 1.51
C LEU A 30 1.12 4.54 0.55
N PHE A 31 2.20 3.98 1.08
CA PHE A 31 3.05 3.09 0.29
C PHE A 31 3.00 1.65 0.83
N LEU A 32 3.22 0.70 -0.07
CA LEU A 32 3.40 -0.71 0.22
C LEU A 32 4.65 -1.19 -0.51
N VAL A 33 5.59 -1.78 0.22
CA VAL A 33 6.85 -2.27 -0.34
C VAL A 33 7.02 -3.76 -0.01
N LYS A 34 7.55 -4.50 -0.98
CA LYS A 34 8.00 -5.88 -0.80
C LYS A 34 9.52 -5.97 -0.89
N TYR A 35 10.13 -6.67 0.05
CA TYR A 35 11.50 -7.16 -0.01
C TYR A 35 11.50 -8.69 0.00
N ASN A 36 12.48 -9.31 -0.65
CA ASN A 36 12.70 -10.75 -0.50
C ASN A 36 13.51 -11.07 0.76
N SER A 37 13.73 -12.36 1.02
CA SER A 37 14.48 -12.86 2.18
C SER A 37 15.94 -12.40 2.24
N SER A 38 16.52 -11.98 1.10
CA SER A 38 17.87 -11.39 1.04
C SER A 38 17.87 -9.87 1.25
N GLY A 39 16.73 -9.26 1.60
CA GLY A 39 16.60 -7.81 1.78
C GLY A 39 16.61 -7.02 0.47
N THR A 40 16.46 -7.69 -0.68
CA THR A 40 16.36 -7.05 -1.99
C THR A 40 14.93 -6.60 -2.27
N LYS A 41 14.75 -5.29 -2.54
CA LYS A 41 13.45 -4.70 -2.88
C LYS A 41 12.93 -5.33 -4.18
N GLN A 42 11.71 -5.85 -4.13
CA GLN A 42 11.04 -6.44 -5.28
C GLN A 42 10.17 -5.39 -5.99
N TRP A 43 9.34 -4.67 -5.23
CA TRP A 43 8.48 -3.63 -5.78
C TRP A 43 8.04 -2.62 -4.71
N THR A 44 7.59 -1.46 -5.15
CA THR A 44 6.93 -0.44 -4.32
C THR A 44 5.67 0.02 -5.03
N GLN A 45 4.56 0.01 -4.32
CA GLN A 45 3.30 0.57 -4.74
C GLN A 45 3.00 1.80 -3.89
N GLN A 46 2.56 2.87 -4.55
CA GLN A 46 2.10 4.08 -3.89
C GLN A 46 0.63 4.28 -4.24
N LEU A 47 -0.20 4.48 -3.23
CA LEU A 47 -1.63 4.65 -3.34
C LEU A 47 -2.03 5.91 -2.60
N GLY A 48 -2.51 6.88 -3.37
CA GLY A 48 -3.07 8.09 -2.78
C GLY A 48 -4.20 8.68 -3.61
N THR A 49 -4.77 9.74 -3.06
CA THR A 49 -5.74 10.62 -3.70
C THR A 49 -5.17 12.04 -3.73
N SER A 50 -5.96 13.03 -4.17
CA SER A 50 -5.59 14.45 -4.02
C SER A 50 -5.56 14.94 -2.56
N HIS A 51 -5.96 14.10 -1.60
CA HIS A 51 -5.98 14.41 -0.16
C HIS A 51 -4.89 13.61 0.56
N GLY A 52 -5.06 13.34 1.86
CA GLY A 52 -4.14 12.56 2.67
C GLY A 52 -4.68 11.17 2.98
N GLU A 53 -3.81 10.18 2.82
CA GLU A 53 -3.99 8.81 3.25
C GLU A 53 -3.18 8.52 4.51
N THR A 54 -3.68 7.59 5.33
CA THR A 54 -2.98 7.06 6.50
C THR A 54 -2.96 5.54 6.43
N ALA A 55 -1.76 4.95 6.37
CA ALA A 55 -1.55 3.51 6.45
C ALA A 55 -1.69 2.99 7.90
N TYR A 56 -2.38 1.87 8.06
CA TYR A 56 -2.55 1.21 9.36
C TYR A 56 -1.84 -0.13 9.46
N GLY A 57 -1.87 -0.94 8.39
CA GLY A 57 -1.32 -2.28 8.47
C GLY A 57 -1.32 -3.01 7.14
N VAL A 58 -0.57 -4.12 7.13
CA VAL A 58 -0.44 -5.02 6.00
C VAL A 58 -0.54 -6.46 6.47
N ALA A 59 -1.21 -7.31 5.69
CA ALA A 59 -1.29 -8.76 5.87
C ALA A 59 -1.02 -9.46 4.52
N VAL A 60 -0.57 -10.71 4.57
CA VAL A 60 -0.33 -11.56 3.39
C VAL A 60 -0.99 -12.92 3.59
N ASP A 61 -1.65 -13.44 2.56
CA ASP A 61 -2.24 -14.78 2.58
C ASP A 61 -1.32 -15.85 1.97
N ASN A 62 -1.68 -17.13 2.13
CA ASN A 62 -0.89 -18.26 1.62
C ASN A 62 -0.85 -18.34 0.09
N SER A 63 -1.70 -17.58 -0.62
CA SER A 63 -1.64 -17.43 -2.07
C SER A 63 -0.74 -16.27 -2.51
N GLY A 64 -0.09 -15.59 -1.56
CA GLY A 64 0.78 -14.45 -1.80
C GLY A 64 0.03 -13.15 -2.12
N ASN A 65 -1.28 -13.09 -1.87
CA ASN A 65 -1.99 -11.82 -1.95
C ASN A 65 -1.68 -10.98 -0.73
N VAL A 66 -1.52 -9.69 -0.96
CA VAL A 66 -1.14 -8.70 0.04
C VAL A 66 -2.31 -7.74 0.22
N TYR A 67 -2.69 -7.52 1.47
CA TYR A 67 -3.77 -6.63 1.85
C TYR A 67 -3.19 -5.48 2.66
N ALA A 68 -3.32 -4.25 2.17
CA ALA A 68 -2.96 -3.05 2.92
C ALA A 68 -4.23 -2.33 3.36
N SER A 69 -4.23 -1.82 4.58
CA SER A 69 -5.36 -1.11 5.18
C SER A 69 -4.96 0.29 5.60
N GLY A 70 -5.95 1.20 5.59
CA GLY A 70 -5.75 2.59 5.94
C GLY A 70 -7.03 3.40 5.95
N SER A 71 -6.88 4.71 6.07
CA SER A 71 -7.93 5.69 5.84
C SER A 71 -7.55 6.68 4.75
N THR A 72 -8.53 7.22 4.05
CA THR A 72 -8.38 8.30 3.06
C THR A 72 -9.34 9.44 3.39
N SER A 73 -8.93 10.68 3.12
CA SER A 73 -9.85 11.83 3.14
C SER A 73 -10.40 12.16 1.74
N GLY A 74 -10.03 11.39 0.73
CA GLY A 74 -10.41 11.59 -0.67
C GLY A 74 -11.21 10.41 -1.24
N GLY A 75 -11.66 10.57 -2.48
CA GLY A 75 -12.37 9.50 -3.19
C GLY A 75 -11.38 8.46 -3.71
N LEU A 76 -11.44 7.24 -3.17
CA LEU A 76 -10.50 6.16 -3.49
C LEU A 76 -11.22 4.97 -4.15
N ASN A 77 -10.60 4.41 -5.20
CA ASN A 77 -11.08 3.23 -5.93
C ASN A 77 -12.51 3.38 -6.48
N GLY A 78 -12.87 4.57 -6.96
CA GLY A 78 -14.21 4.86 -7.48
C GLY A 78 -15.26 5.17 -6.42
N ASN A 79 -14.89 5.14 -5.13
CA ASN A 79 -15.78 5.62 -4.06
C ASN A 79 -15.68 7.14 -3.96
N PRO A 80 -16.80 7.86 -3.79
CA PRO A 80 -16.78 9.31 -3.62
C PRO A 80 -16.21 9.70 -2.25
N ALA A 81 -15.54 10.85 -2.17
CA ALA A 81 -15.10 11.42 -0.91
C ALA A 81 -16.33 11.82 -0.06
N ARG A 82 -16.49 11.22 1.12
CA ARG A 82 -17.57 11.56 2.07
C ARG A 82 -17.06 11.97 3.45
N GLY A 83 -15.78 12.27 3.55
CA GLY A 83 -15.05 12.47 4.80
C GLY A 83 -13.90 11.49 4.90
N GLY A 84 -13.48 11.15 6.12
CA GLY A 84 -12.50 10.09 6.35
C GLY A 84 -13.13 8.71 6.16
N ASP A 85 -12.71 7.98 5.12
CA ASP A 85 -13.19 6.64 4.80
C ASP A 85 -12.11 5.59 5.05
N LEU A 86 -12.49 4.43 5.61
CA LEU A 86 -11.61 3.27 5.74
C LEU A 86 -11.52 2.50 4.43
N PHE A 87 -10.34 1.96 4.14
CA PHE A 87 -10.17 1.08 2.98
C PHE A 87 -9.29 -0.12 3.29
N VAL A 88 -9.49 -1.16 2.50
CA VAL A 88 -8.54 -2.27 2.29
C VAL A 88 -8.28 -2.36 0.79
N VAL A 89 -7.02 -2.47 0.42
CA VAL A 89 -6.59 -2.68 -0.97
C VAL A 89 -5.84 -4.00 -1.07
N LYS A 90 -6.12 -4.76 -2.14
CA LYS A 90 -5.46 -6.02 -2.44
C LYS A 90 -4.45 -5.84 -3.56
N TYR A 91 -3.28 -6.43 -3.40
CA TYR A 91 -2.27 -6.61 -4.43
C TYR A 91 -1.94 -8.11 -4.55
N ASN A 92 -1.63 -8.59 -5.74
CA ASN A 92 -1.07 -9.93 -5.90
C ASN A 92 0.44 -9.94 -5.52
N SER A 93 1.06 -11.12 -5.54
CA SER A 93 2.47 -11.30 -5.15
C SER A 93 3.46 -10.50 -6.02
N SER A 94 3.07 -10.19 -7.25
CA SER A 94 3.80 -9.35 -8.22
C SER A 94 3.56 -7.84 -8.04
N GLY A 95 2.78 -7.44 -7.04
CA GLY A 95 2.49 -6.03 -6.76
C GLY A 95 1.44 -5.41 -7.67
N VAL A 96 0.64 -6.21 -8.40
CA VAL A 96 -0.47 -5.71 -9.22
C VAL A 96 -1.73 -5.63 -8.37
N LYS A 97 -2.33 -4.44 -8.32
CA LYS A 97 -3.60 -4.19 -7.62
C LYS A 97 -4.73 -5.04 -8.20
N GLN A 98 -5.58 -5.60 -7.35
CA GLN A 98 -6.73 -6.43 -7.70
C GLN A 98 -8.05 -5.72 -7.43
#